data_AF-A0A3D0C8P1-F1
#
_entry.id   AF-A0A3D0C8P1-F1
#
_cell.length_a   1.000
_cell.length_b   1.000
_cell.length_c   1.000
_cell.angle_alpha   90.00
_cell.angle_beta   90.00
_cell.angle_gamma   90.00
#
_symmetry.space_group_name_H-M   'P 1'
#
loop_
_entity.id
_entity.type
_entity.pdbx_description
1 polymer ?
#
loop_
_entity_poly.entity_id
_entity_poly.type
_entity_poly.pdbx_seq_one_letter_code
_entity_poly.pdbx_strand_id
1 'polypeptide(L)' 'MHLAKTVDAWRIFPRIFVTVYIVLLYKVITWFMTLPEPNLEQAGLVSVVTGAMAAVFGIYAGTSGQSKKFKGED' A
#
# COMPACT_ATOMS: atom_id res chain seq x y z
N MET A 1 -11.75 -30.00 8.23
CA MET A 1 -10.82 -29.26 7.32
C MET A 1 -11.56 -28.34 6.32
N HIS A 2 -12.67 -27.69 6.72
CA HIS A 2 -13.46 -26.81 5.84
C HIS A 2 -13.40 -25.33 6.23
N LEU A 3 -13.32 -25.02 7.53
CA LEU A 3 -13.29 -23.65 8.04
C LEU A 3 -12.09 -22.83 7.50
N ALA A 4 -10.91 -23.43 7.40
CA ALA A 4 -9.72 -22.76 6.89
C ALA A 4 -9.86 -22.27 5.43
N LYS A 5 -10.56 -23.04 4.57
CA LYS A 5 -10.81 -22.63 3.17
C LYS A 5 -11.85 -21.51 3.08
N THR A 6 -12.84 -21.50 3.98
CA THR A 6 -13.88 -20.46 4.02
C THR A 6 -13.36 -19.14 4.59
N VAL A 7 -12.45 -19.19 5.57
CA VAL A 7 -11.76 -18.00 6.12
C VAL A 7 -10.83 -17.39 5.07
N ASP A 8 -10.13 -18.20 4.27
CA ASP A 8 -9.29 -17.70 3.17
C ASP A 8 -10.13 -16.99 2.07
N ALA A 9 -11.35 -17.49 1.79
CA ALA A 9 -12.26 -16.89 0.82
C ALA A 9 -12.67 -15.44 1.15
N TRP A 10 -12.60 -15.03 2.42
CA TRP A 10 -12.89 -13.66 2.86
C TRP A 10 -11.77 -12.65 2.59
N ARG A 11 -10.63 -13.08 2.01
CA ARG A 11 -9.48 -12.21 1.70
C ARG A 11 -9.01 -11.42 2.93
N ILE A 12 -9.05 -12.03 4.13
CA ILE A 12 -8.61 -11.39 5.39
C ILE A 12 -7.15 -10.97 5.31
N PHE A 13 -6.28 -11.88 4.86
CA PHE A 13 -4.84 -11.61 4.78
C PHE A 13 -4.51 -10.38 3.92
N PRO A 14 -5.02 -10.27 2.68
CA PRO A 14 -4.83 -9.07 1.87
C PRO A 14 -5.36 -7.79 2.52
N ARG A 15 -6.51 -7.85 3.19
CA ARG A 15 -7.13 -6.69 3.84
C ARG A 15 -6.34 -6.21 5.05
N ILE A 16 -5.95 -7.13 5.94
CA ILE A 16 -5.13 -6.81 7.12
C ILE A 16 -3.79 -6.21 6.66
N PHE A 17 -3.17 -6.79 5.64
CA PHE A 17 -1.93 -6.27 5.09
C PHE A 17 -2.06 -4.80 4.67
N VAL A 18 -3.10 -4.47 3.89
CA VAL A 18 -3.36 -3.08 3.47
C VAL A 18 -3.70 -2.17 4.65
N THR A 19 -4.50 -2.64 5.61
CA THR A 19 -4.87 -1.85 6.79
C THR A 19 -3.64 -1.51 7.64
N VAL A 20 -2.78 -2.48 7.94
CA VAL A 20 -1.52 -2.24 8.68
C VAL A 20 -0.65 -1.24 7.93
N TYR A 21 -0.58 -1.35 6.61
CA TYR A 21 0.21 -0.45 5.78
C TYR A 21 -0.31 0.99 5.77
N ILE A 22 -1.64 1.19 5.70
CA ILE A 22 -2.27 2.51 5.81
C ILE A 22 -1.97 3.15 7.17
N VAL A 23 -2.04 2.38 8.25
CA VAL A 23 -1.72 2.87 9.61
C VAL A 23 -0.26 3.31 9.72
N LEU A 24 0.67 2.54 9.15
CA LEU A 24 2.09 2.90 9.15
C LEU A 24 2.35 4.19 8.39
N LEU A 25 1.72 4.38 7.24
CA LEU A 25 1.78 5.63 6.47
C LEU A 25 1.26 6.82 7.24
N TYR A 26 0.06 6.68 7.82
CA TYR A 26 -0.54 7.73 8.62
C TYR A 26 0.41 8.17 9.74
N LYS A 27 1.04 7.20 10.42
CA LYS A 27 2.04 7.49 11.46
C LYS A 27 3.28 8.20 10.92
N VAL A 28 3.86 7.73 9.82
CA VAL A 28 5.08 8.31 9.25
C VAL A 28 4.84 9.74 8.76
N ILE A 29 3.75 9.98 8.04
CA ILE A 29 3.38 11.31 7.54
C ILE A 29 3.08 12.25 8.71
N THR A 30 2.23 11.81 9.66
CA THR A 30 1.87 12.65 10.81
C THR A 30 3.08 12.98 11.66
N TRP A 31 3.98 12.02 11.89
CA TRP A 31 5.25 12.27 12.57
C TRP A 31 6.11 13.30 11.82
N PHE A 32 6.29 13.16 10.51
CA PHE A 32 7.08 14.09 9.72
C PHE A 32 6.53 15.53 9.79
N MET A 33 5.21 15.67 9.76
CA MET A 33 4.52 16.97 9.88
C MET A 33 4.66 17.61 11.27
N THR A 34 5.04 16.85 12.30
CA THR A 34 5.26 17.39 13.67
C THR A 34 6.68 17.89 13.90
N LEU A 35 7.60 17.67 12.95
CA LEU A 35 8.99 18.07 13.12
C LEU A 35 9.14 19.59 12.96
N PRO A 36 9.75 20.29 13.93
CA PRO A 36 9.93 21.75 13.86
C PRO A 36 10.92 22.16 12.76
N GLU A 37 11.91 21.32 12.48
CA GLU A 37 12.92 21.54 11.43
C GLU A 37 13.20 20.21 10.71
N PRO A 38 12.37 19.84 9.71
CA PRO A 38 12.55 18.60 8.96
C PRO A 38 13.81 18.65 8.09
N ASN A 39 14.57 17.55 8.07
CA ASN A 39 15.80 17.45 7.29
C ASN A 39 15.63 16.60 6.01
N LEU A 40 16.64 16.65 5.13
CA LEU A 40 16.63 15.94 3.83
C LEU A 40 16.55 14.42 3.96
N GLU A 41 17.19 13.83 4.96
CA GLU A 41 17.19 12.38 5.17
C GLU A 41 15.80 11.88 5.58
N GLN A 42 15.13 12.63 6.47
CA GLN A 42 13.76 12.37 6.91
C GLN A 42 12.76 12.52 5.76
N ALA A 43 12.91 13.57 4.94
CA ALA A 43 12.10 13.74 3.72
C ALA A 43 12.34 12.59 2.73
N GLY A 44 13.58 12.13 2.59
CA GLY A 44 13.94 10.96 1.80
C GLY A 44 13.24 9.68 2.27
N LEU A 45 13.24 9.43 3.59
CA LEU A 45 12.51 8.30 4.18
C LEU A 45 11.01 8.35 3.86
N VAL A 46 10.36 9.50 4.07
CA VAL A 46 8.92 9.69 3.81
C VAL A 46 8.60 9.49 2.32
N SER A 47 9.48 9.96 1.43
CA SER A 47 9.34 9.79 -0.02
C SER A 47 9.41 8.32 -0.43
N VAL A 48 10.39 7.56 0.07
CA VAL A 48 10.51 6.11 -0.21
C VAL A 48 9.29 5.34 0.31
N VAL A 49 8.86 5.63 1.54
CA VAL A 49 7.68 4.98 2.15
C VAL A 49 6.40 5.28 1.35
N THR A 50 6.21 6.53 0.92
CA THR A 50 5.01 6.94 0.14
C THR A 50 5.06 6.43 -1.29
N GLY A 51 6.23 6.40 -1.92
CA GLY A 51 6.41 5.84 -3.27
C GLY A 51 6.15 4.33 -3.32
N ALA A 52 6.65 3.58 -2.31
CA ALA A 52 6.36 2.16 -2.18
C ALA A 52 4.85 1.88 -2.02
N MET A 53 4.12 2.80 -1.36
CA MET A 53 2.66 2.69 -1.24
C MET A 53 1.94 2.77 -2.58
N ALA A 54 2.33 3.72 -3.45
CA ALA A 54 1.68 3.86 -4.74
C ALA A 54 1.79 2.56 -5.57
N ALA A 55 2.95 1.89 -5.49
CA ALA A 55 3.16 0.58 -6.13
C ALA A 55 2.30 -0.53 -5.51
N VAL A 56 2.30 -0.66 -4.18
CA VAL A 56 1.53 -1.70 -3.47
C VAL A 56 0.02 -1.49 -3.65
N PHE A 57 -0.44 -0.23 -3.58
CA PHE A 57 -1.82 0.13 -3.85
C PHE A 57 -2.19 -0.17 -5.30
N GLY A 58 -1.33 0.11 -6.27
CA GLY A 58 -1.53 -0.25 -7.67
C GLY A 58 -1.72 -1.77 -7.88
N ILE A 59 -0.92 -2.59 -7.19
CA ILE A 59 -1.03 -4.06 -7.24
C ILE A 59 -2.34 -4.54 -6.57
N TYR A 60 -2.71 -3.95 -5.43
CA TYR A 60 -3.89 -4.37 -4.67
C TYR A 60 -5.21 -3.88 -5.27
N ALA A 61 -5.30 -2.58 -5.59
CA ALA A 61 -6.45 -1.94 -6.22
C ALA A 61 -6.59 -2.32 -7.70
N GLY A 62 -5.50 -2.73 -8.37
CA GLY A 62 -5.48 -3.10 -9.78
C GLY A 62 -6.08 -4.46 -10.13
N THR A 63 -6.66 -5.20 -9.17
CA THR A 63 -7.21 -6.54 -9.43
C THR A 63 -8.71 -6.55 -9.77
N SER A 64 -9.05 -5.95 -10.91
CA SER A 64 -10.23 -6.32 -11.72
C SER A 64 -10.24 -5.67 -13.12
N GLY A 65 -9.20 -5.88 -13.94
CA GLY A 65 -9.34 -5.71 -15.41
C GLY A 65 -8.28 -4.91 -16.19
N GLN A 66 -7.19 -4.45 -15.57
CA GLN A 66 -6.19 -3.65 -16.31
C GLN A 66 -5.26 -4.48 -17.23
N SER A 67 -5.15 -5.80 -17.04
CA SER A 67 -4.37 -6.67 -17.93
C SER A 67 -4.94 -6.80 -19.36
N LYS A 68 -6.17 -6.34 -19.62
CA LYS A 68 -6.76 -6.29 -20.97
C LYS A 68 -6.52 -4.97 -21.72
N LYS A 69 -5.91 -3.95 -21.11
CA LYS A 69 -5.78 -2.61 -21.71
C LYS A 69 -4.34 -2.10 -21.86
N PHE A 70 -3.35 -2.98 -21.79
CA PHE A 70 -2.04 -2.77 -22.39
C PHE A 70 -1.90 -3.69 -23.60
N LYS A 71 -2.75 -3.45 -24.60
CA LYS A 71 -2.38 -3.80 -25.97
C LYS A 71 -1.73 -2.53 -26.50
N GLY A 72 -0.40 -2.52 -26.50
CA GLY A 72 0.32 -1.65 -27.42
C GLY A 72 -0.15 -2.05 -28.80
N GLU A 73 -1.08 -1.26 -29.34
CA GLU A 73 -1.24 -1.14 -30.78
C GLU A 73 -0.17 -0.14 -31.22
N ASP A 74 0.57 -0.57 -32.22
CA ASP A 74 1.66 0.12 -32.91
C ASP A 74 1.33 1.57 -33.31
#